data_AF-F3KSJ7-F1
#
_entry.id   AF-F3KSJ7-F1
#
_cell.length_a   1.000
_cell.length_b   1.000
_cell.length_c   1.000
_cell.angle_alpha   90.00
_cell.angle_beta   90.00
_cell.angle_gamma   90.00
#
_symmetry.space_group_name_H-M   'P 1'
#
loop_
_entity.id
_entity.type
_entity.pdbx_description
1 polymer ?
#
loop_
_entity_poly.entity_id
_entity_poly.type
_entity_poly.pdbx_seq_one_letter_code
_entity_poly.pdbx_strand_id
1 'polypeptide(L)'
;MQQQMAQTADYAELLLRAQRYFQQSVGVDLDELLQPITPESPTGKSVRGNGVYNAIREARREDDASLPQGAWAYELKQAEWDKVTDIAAHALLSKTKDLQLAAWLMEAQIAQHGFEAIAPCMVFISALCERYWNELYPRIDEGDEEYRVNIVRWINDKLLPPLRLLAITDVRSGRGYCWADYEQARRTEQARAKQARPMNQAADADSVTLQELQTALSSTPTEHHLQRYRVLADALAGVDAAAKTLEALWGDAAPSLNSLAGLLEQIQALLAGELYKRGVRLNAAATQAAAGGAGGDDAAPASTDSDDAGDGRGGDGPIRNRADAYRRLALIADYLAALEPHSPVPYLLQRAGEWGNMNTAELYHEMFVRFGGNLNIFEVLGVESAPHGAASS
;
A
#
# COMPACT_ATOMS: atom_id res chain seq x y z
N MET A 1 3.88 9.93 24.88
CA MET A 1 3.00 9.15 25.78
C MET A 1 1.61 8.96 25.19
N GLN A 2 0.82 10.01 24.88
CA GLN A 2 -0.53 9.85 24.30
C GLN A 2 -0.56 9.13 22.94
N GLN A 3 0.36 9.44 22.02
CA GLN A 3 0.45 8.78 20.71
C GLN A 3 0.83 7.29 20.82
N GLN A 4 1.71 6.97 21.76
CA GLN A 4 2.12 5.59 22.05
C GLN A 4 0.98 4.78 22.71
N MET A 5 0.19 5.41 23.58
CA MET A 5 -1.00 4.80 24.18
C MET A 5 -2.12 4.58 23.15
N ALA A 6 -2.31 5.50 22.20
CA ALA A 6 -3.26 5.35 21.11
C ALA A 6 -2.87 4.21 20.14
N GLN A 7 -1.59 4.13 19.76
CA GLN A 7 -1.07 3.04 18.93
C GLN A 7 -1.18 1.67 19.63
N THR A 8 -0.96 1.62 20.93
CA THR A 8 -1.10 0.38 21.72
C THR A 8 -2.56 -0.07 21.79
N ALA A 9 -3.51 0.87 21.92
CA ALA A 9 -4.93 0.57 21.94
C ALA A 9 -5.44 0.05 20.58
N ASP A 10 -4.96 0.64 19.48
CA ASP A 10 -5.31 0.25 18.12
C ASP A 10 -4.81 -1.19 17.79
N TYR A 11 -3.57 -1.51 18.19
CA TYR A 11 -3.04 -2.86 18.02
C TYR A 11 -3.77 -3.91 18.88
N ALA A 12 -4.17 -3.56 20.11
CA ALA A 12 -4.95 -4.47 20.96
C ALA A 12 -6.33 -4.78 20.35
N GLU A 13 -6.96 -3.81 19.69
CA GLU A 13 -8.22 -4.05 18.98
C GLU A 13 -8.01 -4.93 17.75
N LEU A 14 -6.94 -4.72 16.98
CA LEU A 14 -6.56 -5.59 15.86
C LEU A 14 -6.32 -7.03 16.33
N LEU A 15 -5.66 -7.23 17.48
CA LEU A 15 -5.44 -8.56 18.04
C LEU A 15 -6.75 -9.27 18.39
N LEU A 16 -7.71 -8.57 19.01
CA LEU A 16 -9.03 -9.13 19.33
C LEU A 16 -9.81 -9.51 18.05
N ARG A 17 -9.72 -8.68 17.01
CA ARG A 17 -10.32 -8.99 15.70
C ARG A 17 -9.62 -10.20 15.06
N ALA A 18 -8.31 -10.31 15.20
CA ALA A 18 -7.55 -11.45 14.71
C ALA A 18 -7.94 -12.76 15.41
N GLN A 19 -8.07 -12.76 16.74
CA GLN A 19 -8.55 -13.92 17.50
C GLN A 19 -9.91 -14.40 17.00
N ARG A 20 -10.88 -13.48 16.83
CA ARG A 20 -12.20 -13.81 16.29
C ARG A 20 -12.12 -14.37 14.87
N TYR A 21 -11.30 -13.77 14.01
CA TYR A 21 -11.10 -14.23 12.64
C TYR A 21 -10.56 -15.65 12.62
N PHE A 22 -9.50 -15.95 13.36
CA PHE A 22 -8.89 -17.28 13.39
C PHE A 22 -9.87 -18.34 13.90
N GLN A 23 -10.63 -18.03 14.95
CA GLN A 23 -11.66 -18.93 15.46
C GLN A 23 -12.76 -19.22 14.42
N GLN A 24 -13.16 -18.23 13.61
CA GLN A 24 -14.27 -18.35 12.65
C GLN A 24 -13.86 -18.92 11.29
N SER A 25 -12.70 -18.50 10.77
CA SER A 25 -12.26 -18.78 9.40
C SER A 25 -11.23 -19.90 9.31
N VAL A 26 -10.38 -20.04 10.34
CA VAL A 26 -9.35 -21.10 10.38
C VAL A 26 -9.81 -22.28 11.24
N GLY A 27 -10.75 -22.07 12.15
CA GLY A 27 -11.25 -23.10 13.07
C GLY A 27 -10.30 -23.43 14.22
N VAL A 28 -9.29 -22.59 14.45
CA VAL A 28 -8.31 -22.71 15.54
C VAL A 28 -8.14 -21.35 16.21
N ASP A 29 -7.99 -21.31 17.53
CA ASP A 29 -7.75 -20.06 18.25
C ASP A 29 -6.33 -19.52 17.97
N LEU A 30 -6.22 -18.19 17.83
CA LEU A 30 -4.94 -17.54 17.56
C LEU A 30 -3.94 -17.72 18.70
N ASP A 31 -4.40 -17.66 19.96
CA ASP A 31 -3.53 -17.83 21.12
C ASP A 31 -3.03 -19.28 21.21
N GLU A 32 -3.85 -20.26 20.83
CA GLU A 32 -3.46 -21.67 20.72
C GLU A 32 -2.37 -21.86 19.65
N LEU A 33 -2.51 -21.24 18.48
CA LEU A 33 -1.48 -21.27 17.43
C LEU A 33 -0.15 -20.65 17.88
N LEU A 34 -0.19 -19.73 18.85
CA LEU A 34 0.98 -19.06 19.41
C LEU A 34 1.50 -19.68 20.71
N GLN A 35 0.93 -20.81 21.18
CA GLN A 35 1.50 -21.60 22.28
C GLN A 35 2.74 -22.37 21.83
N PRO A 36 3.73 -22.60 22.71
CA PRO A 36 4.89 -23.44 22.38
C PRO A 36 4.44 -24.87 22.03
N ILE A 37 5.12 -25.51 21.09
CA ILE A 37 4.82 -26.90 20.69
C ILE A 37 5.02 -27.86 21.87
N THR A 38 6.18 -27.79 22.53
CA THR A 38 6.42 -28.39 23.85
C THR A 38 7.28 -27.44 24.70
N PRO A 39 7.32 -27.61 26.04
CA PRO A 39 8.20 -26.81 26.90
C PRO A 39 9.69 -26.93 26.54
N GLU A 40 10.14 -28.11 26.10
CA GLU A 40 11.54 -28.39 25.77
C GLU A 40 11.91 -28.00 24.33
N SER A 41 10.90 -27.87 23.46
CA SER A 41 11.08 -27.48 22.06
C SER A 41 9.94 -26.54 21.64
N PRO A 42 10.00 -25.25 22.03
CA PRO A 42 8.93 -24.29 21.82
C PRO A 42 8.52 -24.13 20.35
N THR A 43 9.47 -24.23 19.43
CA THR A 43 9.21 -24.15 17.98
C THR A 43 9.05 -25.51 17.29
N GLY A 44 9.12 -26.61 18.04
CA GLY A 44 9.00 -27.96 17.53
C GLY A 44 10.13 -28.34 16.56
N LYS A 45 9.79 -29.02 15.46
CA LYS A 45 10.77 -29.55 14.49
C LYS A 45 10.46 -29.10 13.08
N SER A 46 11.51 -28.91 12.27
CA SER A 46 11.38 -28.63 10.85
C SER A 46 10.49 -29.66 10.14
N VAL A 47 9.53 -29.16 9.35
CA VAL A 47 8.61 -29.99 8.55
C VAL A 47 8.92 -29.97 7.05
N ARG A 48 10.07 -29.41 6.66
CA ARG A 48 10.51 -29.38 5.26
C ARG A 48 10.66 -30.77 4.66
N GLY A 49 11.22 -31.71 5.43
CA GLY A 49 11.52 -33.08 4.99
C GLY A 49 10.43 -34.12 5.25
N ASN A 50 9.35 -33.78 5.97
CA ASN A 50 8.36 -34.77 6.43
C ASN A 50 7.07 -34.82 5.58
N GLY A 51 7.09 -34.18 4.40
CA GLY A 51 5.97 -34.19 3.45
C GLY A 51 4.96 -33.05 3.61
N VAL A 52 4.94 -32.30 4.73
CA VAL A 52 4.00 -31.18 4.94
C VAL A 52 4.13 -30.13 3.84
N TYR A 53 5.37 -29.71 3.53
CA TYR A 53 5.62 -28.72 2.48
C TYR A 53 5.15 -29.21 1.11
N ASN A 54 5.38 -30.49 0.80
CA ASN A 54 4.96 -31.07 -0.48
C ASN A 54 3.43 -31.17 -0.56
N ALA A 55 2.76 -31.55 0.52
CA ALA A 55 1.31 -31.62 0.59
C ALA A 55 0.66 -30.24 0.38
N ILE A 56 1.20 -29.19 1.02
CA ILE A 56 0.73 -27.81 0.81
C ILE A 56 1.00 -27.36 -0.62
N ARG A 57 2.20 -27.60 -1.18
CA ARG A 57 2.50 -27.23 -2.56
C ARG A 57 1.58 -27.90 -3.57
N GLU A 58 1.27 -29.18 -3.38
CA GLU A 58 0.34 -29.90 -4.25
C GLU A 58 -1.11 -29.40 -4.08
N ALA A 59 -1.54 -29.07 -2.86
CA ALA A 59 -2.86 -28.48 -2.63
C ALA A 59 -2.97 -27.06 -3.22
N ARG A 60 -1.88 -26.28 -3.23
CA ARG A 60 -1.80 -24.94 -3.85
C ARG A 60 -1.68 -24.97 -5.38
N ARG A 61 -1.41 -26.13 -5.98
CA ARG A 61 -1.21 -26.23 -7.44
C ARG A 61 -2.54 -26.05 -8.15
N GLU A 62 -2.54 -25.11 -9.08
CA GLU A 62 -3.63 -24.85 -10.00
C GLU A 62 -3.08 -24.93 -11.43
N ASP A 63 -3.86 -25.52 -12.32
CA ASP A 63 -3.51 -25.63 -13.73
C ASP A 63 -3.97 -24.35 -14.48
N ASP A 64 -3.11 -23.81 -15.34
CA ASP A 64 -3.39 -22.58 -16.08
C ASP A 64 -4.40 -22.83 -17.21
N ALA A 65 -5.60 -22.26 -17.06
CA ALA A 65 -6.69 -22.37 -18.03
C ALA A 65 -6.41 -21.69 -19.38
N SER A 66 -5.39 -20.83 -19.47
CA SER A 66 -4.99 -20.16 -20.71
C SER A 66 -4.08 -21.02 -21.61
N LEU A 67 -3.54 -22.13 -21.09
CA LEU A 67 -2.69 -23.01 -21.86
C LEU A 67 -3.51 -23.94 -22.78
N PRO A 68 -3.06 -24.18 -24.03
CA PRO A 68 -3.74 -25.11 -24.91
C PRO A 68 -3.75 -26.52 -24.30
N GLN A 69 -4.93 -26.97 -23.87
CA GLN A 69 -5.16 -28.38 -23.65
C GLN A 69 -5.12 -29.05 -25.02
N GLY A 70 -4.16 -29.94 -25.26
CA GLY A 70 -4.07 -30.68 -26.52
C GLY A 70 -5.32 -31.53 -26.79
N ALA A 71 -5.22 -32.54 -27.67
CA ALA A 71 -6.34 -33.42 -28.02
C ALA A 71 -6.93 -34.24 -26.83
N TRP A 72 -6.34 -34.14 -25.64
CA TRP A 72 -6.81 -34.77 -24.41
C TRP A 72 -7.19 -33.68 -23.40
N ALA A 73 -8.46 -33.31 -23.39
CA ALA A 73 -9.01 -32.42 -22.36
C ALA A 73 -9.11 -33.21 -21.05
N TYR A 74 -8.43 -32.74 -20.00
CA TYR A 74 -8.58 -33.22 -18.63
C TYR A 74 -9.11 -32.09 -17.75
N GLU A 75 -9.76 -32.44 -16.64
CA GLU A 75 -10.22 -31.45 -15.67
C GLU A 75 -9.01 -30.70 -15.11
N LEU A 76 -9.00 -29.37 -15.29
CA LEU A 76 -7.97 -28.51 -14.73
C LEU A 76 -7.97 -28.65 -13.21
N LYS A 77 -6.81 -28.95 -12.64
CA LYS A 77 -6.67 -28.93 -11.19
C LYS A 77 -6.89 -27.50 -10.69
N GLN A 78 -7.75 -27.37 -9.70
CA GLN A 78 -7.94 -26.14 -8.94
C GLN A 78 -7.22 -26.26 -7.60
N ALA A 79 -6.79 -25.13 -7.04
CA ALA A 79 -6.17 -25.11 -5.72
C ALA A 79 -7.19 -25.49 -4.63
N GLU A 80 -6.79 -26.36 -3.71
CA GLU A 80 -7.58 -26.84 -2.57
C GLU A 80 -7.29 -25.95 -1.34
N TRP A 81 -7.78 -24.71 -1.31
CA TRP A 81 -7.42 -23.72 -0.27
C TRP A 81 -7.82 -24.14 1.16
N ASP A 82 -8.96 -24.81 1.33
CA ASP A 82 -9.39 -25.37 2.62
C ASP A 82 -8.34 -26.36 3.15
N LYS A 83 -7.87 -27.26 2.28
CA LYS A 83 -6.83 -28.24 2.61
C LYS A 83 -5.49 -27.59 2.92
N VAL A 84 -5.13 -26.50 2.24
CA VAL A 84 -3.93 -25.71 2.58
C VAL A 84 -4.06 -25.14 4.00
N THR A 85 -5.23 -24.57 4.32
CA THR A 85 -5.55 -24.03 5.65
C THR A 85 -5.42 -25.11 6.70
N ASP A 86 -6.07 -26.26 6.50
CA ASP A 86 -6.03 -27.38 7.43
C ASP A 86 -4.59 -27.87 7.67
N ILE A 87 -3.84 -28.17 6.61
CA ILE A 87 -2.48 -28.72 6.75
C ILE A 87 -1.56 -27.70 7.46
N ALA A 88 -1.62 -26.42 7.07
CA ALA A 88 -0.79 -25.38 7.65
C ALA A 88 -1.12 -25.13 9.12
N ALA A 89 -2.42 -24.96 9.45
CA ALA A 89 -2.87 -24.71 10.81
C ALA A 89 -2.54 -25.88 11.75
N HIS A 90 -2.82 -27.12 11.34
CA HIS A 90 -2.50 -28.31 12.15
C HIS A 90 -0.99 -28.45 12.39
N ALA A 91 -0.16 -28.18 11.37
CA ALA A 91 1.29 -28.22 11.52
C ALA A 91 1.81 -27.10 12.45
N LEU A 92 1.27 -25.89 12.33
CA LEU A 92 1.60 -24.74 13.18
C LEU A 92 1.18 -24.95 14.65
N LEU A 93 0.06 -25.64 14.86
CA LEU A 93 -0.48 -25.94 16.19
C LEU A 93 0.35 -27.00 16.91
N SER A 94 0.78 -28.06 16.22
CA SER A 94 1.24 -29.30 16.88
C SER A 94 2.64 -29.79 16.50
N LYS A 95 3.26 -29.25 15.44
CA LYS A 95 4.53 -29.79 14.91
C LYS A 95 5.66 -28.78 14.88
N THR A 96 5.37 -27.55 14.46
CA THR A 96 6.40 -26.55 14.16
C THR A 96 5.89 -25.13 14.32
N LYS A 97 6.76 -24.19 14.66
CA LYS A 97 6.55 -22.76 14.40
C LYS A 97 7.36 -22.40 13.16
N ASP A 98 6.69 -22.17 12.04
CA ASP A 98 7.33 -22.04 10.72
C ASP A 98 6.71 -20.88 9.93
N LEU A 99 7.55 -19.90 9.56
CA LEU A 99 7.17 -18.68 8.86
C LEU A 99 6.65 -18.95 7.43
N GLN A 100 7.18 -19.98 6.75
CA GLN A 100 6.71 -20.34 5.41
C GLN A 100 5.28 -20.89 5.47
N LEU A 101 4.96 -21.68 6.50
CA LEU A 101 3.60 -22.17 6.71
C LEU A 101 2.64 -21.04 7.06
N ALA A 102 3.08 -20.06 7.86
CA ALA A 102 2.28 -18.86 8.14
C ALA A 102 2.00 -18.05 6.87
N ALA A 103 2.98 -17.90 5.97
CA ALA A 103 2.81 -17.25 4.67
C ALA A 103 1.83 -18.00 3.75
N TRP A 104 1.91 -19.34 3.70
CA TRP A 104 0.95 -20.15 2.92
C TRP A 104 -0.44 -20.17 3.52
N LEU A 105 -0.55 -20.13 4.85
CA LEU A 105 -1.84 -19.96 5.52
C LEU A 105 -2.46 -18.62 5.14
N MET A 106 -1.68 -17.53 5.17
CA MET A 106 -2.14 -16.20 4.73
C MET A 106 -2.66 -16.21 3.29
N GLU A 107 -1.94 -16.84 2.36
CA GLU A 107 -2.39 -16.96 0.97
C GLU A 107 -3.71 -17.72 0.84
N ALA A 108 -3.84 -18.87 1.50
CA ALA A 108 -5.06 -19.65 1.48
C ALA A 108 -6.25 -18.88 2.07
N GLN A 109 -6.00 -18.09 3.12
CA GLN A 109 -7.00 -17.25 3.75
C GLN A 109 -7.39 -16.07 2.86
N ILE A 110 -6.45 -15.44 2.14
CA ILE A 110 -6.76 -14.41 1.13
C ILE A 110 -7.59 -15.00 -0.02
N ALA A 111 -7.28 -16.21 -0.47
CA ALA A 111 -8.02 -16.85 -1.55
C ALA A 111 -9.49 -17.14 -1.18
N GLN A 112 -9.76 -17.46 0.09
CA GLN A 112 -11.10 -17.79 0.58
C GLN A 112 -11.89 -16.56 1.08
N HIS A 113 -11.21 -15.64 1.75
CA HIS A 113 -11.83 -14.55 2.51
C HIS A 113 -11.41 -13.16 2.03
N GLY A 114 -10.57 -13.05 1.01
CA GLY A 114 -10.20 -11.78 0.40
C GLY A 114 -9.41 -10.86 1.34
N PHE A 115 -9.76 -9.57 1.34
CA PHE A 115 -9.05 -8.55 2.11
C PHE A 115 -9.20 -8.76 3.62
N GLU A 116 -10.30 -9.39 4.07
CA GLU A 116 -10.57 -9.68 5.49
C GLU A 116 -9.45 -10.52 6.14
N ALA A 117 -8.74 -11.33 5.35
CA ALA A 117 -7.66 -12.18 5.84
C ALA A 117 -6.34 -11.45 6.13
N ILE A 118 -6.12 -10.27 5.55
CA ILE A 118 -4.78 -9.65 5.55
C ILE A 118 -4.37 -9.22 6.95
N ALA A 119 -5.19 -8.38 7.60
CA ALA A 119 -4.91 -7.90 8.95
C ALA A 119 -4.68 -9.03 9.97
N PRO A 120 -5.58 -10.02 10.12
CA PRO A 120 -5.40 -11.08 11.11
C PRO A 120 -4.18 -11.94 10.82
N CYS A 121 -3.90 -12.28 9.57
CA CYS A 121 -2.71 -13.06 9.22
C CYS A 121 -1.42 -12.26 9.44
N MET A 122 -1.40 -10.95 9.19
CA MET A 122 -0.24 -10.11 9.50
C MET A 122 0.00 -9.99 11.01
N VAL A 123 -1.06 -9.89 11.82
CA VAL A 123 -0.97 -9.95 13.29
C VAL A 123 -0.38 -11.28 13.74
N PHE A 124 -0.85 -12.41 13.18
CA PHE A 124 -0.31 -13.73 13.50
C PHE A 124 1.18 -13.86 13.13
N ILE A 125 1.55 -13.46 11.91
CA ILE A 125 2.95 -13.50 11.45
C ILE A 125 3.84 -12.64 12.34
N SER A 126 3.40 -11.42 12.68
CA SER A 126 4.12 -10.53 13.58
C SER A 126 4.33 -11.17 14.96
N ALA A 127 3.25 -11.65 15.59
CA ALA A 127 3.33 -12.29 16.90
C ALA A 127 4.18 -13.57 16.90
N LEU A 128 4.16 -14.34 15.80
CA LEU A 128 4.99 -15.52 15.62
C LEU A 128 6.49 -15.15 15.58
N CYS A 129 6.84 -14.11 14.82
CA CYS A 129 8.19 -13.58 14.75
C CYS A 129 8.66 -13.04 16.10
N GLU A 130 7.86 -12.21 16.78
CA GLU A 130 8.20 -11.63 18.09
C GLU A 130 8.49 -12.70 19.14
N ARG A 131 7.67 -13.75 19.20
CA ARG A 131 7.78 -14.78 20.25
C ARG A 131 8.93 -15.76 20.00
N TYR A 132 9.20 -16.10 18.75
CA TYR A 132 10.03 -17.26 18.41
C TYR A 132 11.22 -16.95 17.53
N TRP A 133 11.55 -15.68 17.26
CA TRP A 133 12.54 -15.27 16.27
C TRP A 133 13.79 -16.15 16.18
N ASN A 134 14.48 -16.37 17.30
CA ASN A 134 15.75 -17.09 17.33
C ASN A 134 15.63 -18.57 16.94
N GLU A 135 14.49 -19.20 17.21
CA GLU A 135 14.27 -20.64 17.00
C GLU A 135 13.24 -20.95 15.91
N LEU A 136 12.64 -19.91 15.31
CA LEU A 136 11.60 -20.01 14.29
C LEU A 136 12.13 -20.74 13.05
N TYR A 137 11.31 -21.58 12.42
CA TYR A 137 11.65 -22.18 11.14
C TYR A 137 11.25 -21.25 9.96
N PRO A 138 12.03 -21.20 8.87
CA PRO A 138 13.36 -21.79 8.69
C PRO A 138 14.39 -21.18 9.66
N ARG A 139 15.30 -22.02 10.18
CA ARG A 139 16.34 -21.54 11.10
C ARG A 139 17.30 -20.60 10.38
N ILE A 140 17.82 -19.63 11.13
CA ILE A 140 18.95 -18.82 10.69
C ILE A 140 20.20 -19.63 11.04
N ASP A 141 20.86 -20.17 10.02
CA ASP A 141 22.09 -20.94 10.18
C ASP A 141 23.28 -20.03 9.86
N GLU A 142 24.23 -19.88 10.79
CA GLU A 142 25.44 -19.04 10.64
C GLU A 142 25.18 -17.57 10.24
N GLY A 143 23.99 -17.03 10.53
CA GLY A 143 23.59 -15.68 10.15
C GLY A 143 23.03 -15.57 8.74
N ASP A 144 22.83 -16.69 8.03
CA ASP A 144 22.12 -16.72 6.76
C ASP A 144 20.60 -16.62 6.98
N GLU A 145 20.09 -15.42 6.75
CA GLU A 145 18.68 -15.07 6.88
C GLU A 145 17.94 -15.14 5.54
N GLU A 146 18.61 -15.55 4.46
CA GLU A 146 18.10 -15.46 3.09
C GLU A 146 16.75 -16.16 2.93
N TYR A 147 16.57 -17.32 3.58
CA TYR A 147 15.30 -18.03 3.53
C TYR A 147 14.14 -17.24 4.14
N ARG A 148 14.35 -16.56 5.27
CA ARG A 148 13.31 -15.75 5.91
C ARG A 148 13.04 -14.47 5.11
N VAL A 149 14.09 -13.83 4.62
CA VAL A 149 13.99 -12.66 3.73
C VAL A 149 13.16 -13.00 2.49
N ASN A 150 13.42 -14.15 1.87
CA ASN A 150 12.69 -14.60 0.70
C ASN A 150 11.21 -14.87 0.98
N ILE A 151 10.85 -15.32 2.19
CA ILE A 151 9.44 -15.49 2.58
C ILE A 151 8.74 -14.14 2.70
N VAL A 152 9.37 -13.15 3.34
CA VAL A 152 8.78 -11.81 3.46
C VAL A 152 8.66 -11.13 2.10
N ARG A 153 9.70 -11.21 1.25
CA ARG A 153 9.64 -10.72 -0.13
C ARG A 153 8.54 -11.41 -0.93
N TRP A 154 8.35 -12.72 -0.72
CA TRP A 154 7.26 -13.47 -1.35
C TRP A 154 5.89 -12.92 -0.91
N ILE A 155 5.68 -12.63 0.38
CA ILE A 155 4.44 -11.98 0.86
C ILE A 155 4.25 -10.62 0.18
N ASN A 156 5.31 -9.80 0.11
CA ASN A 156 5.27 -8.46 -0.47
C ASN A 156 4.93 -8.46 -1.97
N ASP A 157 5.47 -9.41 -2.74
CA ASP A 157 5.43 -9.35 -4.20
C ASP A 157 4.45 -10.36 -4.82
N LYS A 158 4.36 -11.58 -4.27
CA LYS A 158 3.62 -12.70 -4.88
C LYS A 158 2.16 -12.76 -4.48
N LEU A 159 1.77 -12.08 -3.40
CA LEU A 159 0.35 -11.91 -3.05
C LEU A 159 -0.32 -10.78 -3.84
N LEU A 160 0.44 -9.92 -4.52
CA LEU A 160 -0.14 -8.80 -5.24
C LEU A 160 -1.07 -9.23 -6.40
N PRO A 161 -0.72 -10.20 -7.27
CA PRO A 161 -1.62 -10.64 -8.34
C PRO A 161 -2.99 -11.13 -7.85
N PRO A 162 -3.12 -12.08 -6.90
CA PRO A 162 -4.43 -12.50 -6.42
C PRO A 162 -5.19 -11.36 -5.72
N LEU A 163 -4.51 -10.47 -4.99
CA LEU A 163 -5.15 -9.29 -4.38
C LEU A 163 -5.74 -8.34 -5.42
N ARG A 164 -5.10 -8.18 -6.58
CA ARG A 164 -5.65 -7.36 -7.67
C ARG A 164 -6.94 -7.92 -8.25
N LEU A 165 -7.16 -9.23 -8.14
CA LEU A 165 -8.33 -9.93 -8.67
C LEU A 165 -9.51 -9.98 -7.67
N LEU A 166 -9.30 -9.54 -6.42
CA LEU A 166 -10.38 -9.43 -5.46
C LEU A 166 -11.38 -8.35 -5.87
N ALA A 167 -12.67 -8.67 -5.80
CA ALA A 167 -13.73 -7.72 -6.11
C ALA A 167 -13.74 -6.54 -5.13
N ILE A 168 -13.73 -5.32 -5.68
CA ILE A 168 -13.83 -4.05 -4.95
C ILE A 168 -15.25 -3.44 -5.03
N THR A 169 -16.10 -4.01 -5.88
CA THR A 169 -17.52 -3.63 -6.06
C THR A 169 -18.43 -4.76 -5.63
N ASP A 170 -19.69 -4.43 -5.33
CA ASP A 170 -20.67 -5.46 -4.97
C ASP A 170 -20.97 -6.36 -6.17
N VAL A 171 -20.83 -7.67 -5.98
CA VAL A 171 -21.14 -8.67 -7.01
C VAL A 171 -22.66 -8.82 -7.18
N ARG A 172 -23.46 -8.41 -6.20
CA ARG A 172 -24.93 -8.54 -6.27
C ARG A 172 -25.56 -7.69 -7.37
N SER A 173 -24.88 -6.66 -7.84
CA SER A 173 -25.31 -5.80 -8.95
C SER A 173 -24.83 -6.28 -10.33
N GLY A 174 -24.19 -7.45 -10.44
CA GLY A 174 -23.76 -8.05 -11.72
C GLY A 174 -22.40 -8.75 -11.62
N ARG A 175 -21.46 -8.36 -12.48
CA ARG A 175 -20.06 -8.77 -12.35
C ARG A 175 -19.39 -7.94 -11.28
N GLY A 176 -18.68 -8.59 -10.35
CA GLY A 176 -17.75 -7.91 -9.45
C GLY A 176 -16.52 -7.44 -10.22
N TYR A 177 -16.24 -6.15 -10.15
CA TYR A 177 -15.02 -5.56 -10.70
C TYR A 177 -13.92 -5.54 -9.65
N CYS A 178 -12.70 -5.81 -10.09
CA CYS A 178 -11.50 -5.87 -9.27
C CYS A 178 -10.52 -4.73 -9.59
N TRP A 179 -9.40 -4.67 -8.87
CA TRP A 179 -8.36 -3.67 -9.13
C TRP A 179 -7.66 -3.88 -10.48
N ALA A 180 -7.48 -5.15 -10.91
CA ALA A 180 -6.92 -5.44 -12.23
C ALA A 180 -7.77 -4.86 -13.37
N ASP A 181 -9.10 -4.93 -13.24
CA ASP A 181 -10.04 -4.30 -14.19
C ASP A 181 -9.83 -2.77 -14.22
N TYR A 182 -9.66 -2.14 -13.06
CA TYR A 182 -9.40 -0.71 -12.95
C TYR A 182 -8.07 -0.29 -13.59
N GLU A 183 -6.98 -1.02 -13.32
CA GLU A 183 -5.67 -0.77 -13.96
C GLU A 183 -5.75 -0.95 -15.47
N GLN A 184 -6.43 -2.00 -15.95
CA GLN A 184 -6.62 -2.26 -17.37
C GLN A 184 -7.40 -1.14 -18.04
N ALA A 185 -8.52 -0.72 -17.47
CA ALA A 185 -9.35 0.34 -18.00
C ALA A 185 -8.60 1.68 -18.07
N ARG A 186 -7.84 2.06 -17.03
CA ARG A 186 -6.96 3.26 -17.06
C ARG A 186 -5.91 3.18 -18.16
N ARG A 187 -5.25 2.02 -18.33
CA ARG A 187 -4.23 1.84 -19.37
C ARG A 187 -4.83 1.99 -20.78
N THR A 188 -5.99 1.41 -21.01
CA THR A 188 -6.71 1.52 -22.29
C THR A 188 -7.11 2.96 -22.58
N GLU A 189 -7.65 3.69 -21.60
CA GLU A 189 -8.03 5.10 -21.78
C GLU A 189 -6.81 6.00 -22.06
N GLN A 190 -5.71 5.81 -21.31
CA GLN A 190 -4.48 6.56 -21.54
C GLN A 190 -3.88 6.30 -22.93
N ALA A 191 -3.93 5.05 -23.40
CA ALA A 191 -3.47 4.70 -24.75
C ALA A 191 -4.33 5.35 -25.85
N ARG A 192 -5.65 5.44 -25.64
CA ARG A 192 -6.58 6.15 -26.54
C ARG A 192 -6.29 7.65 -26.55
N ALA A 193 -6.08 8.28 -25.40
CA ALA A 193 -5.78 9.70 -25.29
C ALA A 193 -4.45 10.07 -25.99
N LYS A 194 -3.45 9.19 -25.95
CA LYS A 194 -2.15 9.38 -26.60
C LYS A 194 -2.11 9.00 -28.09
N GLN A 195 -3.26 8.70 -28.72
CA GLN A 195 -3.38 8.23 -30.11
C GLN A 195 -2.44 7.06 -30.48
N ALA A 196 -2.00 6.27 -29.48
CA ALA A 196 -0.94 5.27 -29.65
C ALA A 196 -1.45 3.90 -30.14
N ARG A 197 -2.76 3.73 -30.34
CA ARG A 197 -3.36 2.52 -30.89
C ARG A 197 -4.44 2.84 -31.93
N PRO A 198 -4.37 2.27 -33.15
CA PRO A 198 -5.51 2.28 -34.07
C PRO A 198 -6.65 1.45 -33.46
N MET A 199 -7.87 1.98 -33.53
CA MET A 199 -9.10 1.39 -32.99
C MET A 199 -9.31 -0.01 -33.58
N ASN A 200 -9.01 -1.06 -32.82
CA ASN A 200 -9.30 -2.43 -33.24
C ASN A 200 -10.65 -2.84 -32.63
N GLN A 201 -11.73 -2.54 -33.35
CA GLN A 201 -13.12 -2.63 -32.87
C GLN A 201 -13.50 -3.99 -32.27
N ALA A 202 -12.84 -5.08 -32.68
CA ALA A 202 -13.12 -6.43 -32.18
C ALA A 202 -12.43 -6.76 -30.84
N ALA A 203 -11.26 -6.19 -30.56
CA ALA A 203 -10.53 -6.44 -29.29
C ALA A 203 -10.96 -5.48 -28.17
N ASP A 204 -11.42 -4.28 -28.55
CA ASP A 204 -11.87 -3.25 -27.60
C ASP A 204 -13.31 -3.48 -27.09
N ALA A 205 -14.12 -4.29 -27.81
CA ALA A 205 -15.51 -4.57 -27.45
C ALA A 205 -15.68 -5.42 -26.18
N ASP A 206 -14.68 -6.24 -25.83
CA ASP A 206 -14.66 -7.10 -24.63
C ASP A 206 -13.84 -6.49 -23.46
N SER A 207 -13.27 -5.29 -23.66
CA SER A 207 -12.42 -4.64 -22.66
C SER A 207 -13.23 -3.82 -21.66
N VAL A 208 -13.01 -4.05 -20.36
CA VAL A 208 -13.66 -3.28 -19.29
C VAL A 208 -13.32 -1.80 -19.44
N THR A 209 -14.36 -0.96 -19.47
CA THR A 209 -14.21 0.49 -19.60
C THR A 209 -14.23 1.21 -18.26
N LEU A 210 -13.64 2.39 -18.17
CA LEU A 210 -13.73 3.21 -16.96
C LEU A 210 -15.15 3.68 -16.67
N GLN A 211 -15.99 3.84 -17.70
CA GLN A 211 -17.39 4.19 -17.52
C GLN A 211 -18.17 3.04 -16.87
N GLU A 212 -17.92 1.80 -17.28
CA GLU A 212 -18.51 0.61 -16.64
C GLU A 212 -18.08 0.48 -15.18
N LEU A 213 -16.77 0.65 -14.91
CA LEU A 213 -16.24 0.65 -13.54
C LEU A 213 -16.84 1.76 -12.68
N GLN A 214 -16.93 2.99 -13.19
CA GLN A 214 -17.53 4.09 -12.46
C GLN A 214 -19.01 3.83 -12.18
N THR A 215 -19.74 3.23 -13.13
CA THR A 215 -21.14 2.83 -12.95
C THR A 215 -21.27 1.75 -11.87
N ALA A 216 -20.39 0.75 -11.88
CA ALA A 216 -20.34 -0.30 -10.87
C ALA A 216 -19.98 0.22 -9.47
N LEU A 217 -18.99 1.11 -9.38
CA LEU A 217 -18.62 1.79 -8.15
C LEU A 217 -19.80 2.61 -7.61
N SER A 218 -20.45 3.42 -8.45
CA SER A 218 -21.58 4.26 -8.05
C SER A 218 -22.85 3.48 -7.69
N SER A 219 -23.09 2.32 -8.29
CA SER A 219 -24.20 1.43 -7.94
C SER A 219 -23.94 0.54 -6.72
N THR A 220 -22.67 0.31 -6.38
CA THR A 220 -22.29 -0.42 -5.14
C THR A 220 -22.80 0.35 -3.91
N PRO A 221 -23.49 -0.30 -2.94
CA PRO A 221 -24.01 0.36 -1.75
C PRO A 221 -22.92 1.05 -0.91
N THR A 222 -23.25 2.20 -0.30
CA THR A 222 -22.32 2.96 0.54
C THR A 222 -21.79 2.14 1.73
N GLU A 223 -22.63 1.28 2.31
CA GLU A 223 -22.23 0.38 3.40
C GLU A 223 -21.15 -0.62 2.96
N HIS A 224 -21.24 -1.14 1.73
CA HIS A 224 -20.22 -2.03 1.17
C HIS A 224 -18.87 -1.32 1.07
N HIS A 225 -18.85 -0.09 0.53
CA HIS A 225 -17.63 0.73 0.45
C HIS A 225 -17.06 1.05 1.82
N LEU A 226 -17.90 1.38 2.80
CA LEU A 226 -17.49 1.64 4.19
C LEU A 226 -16.86 0.40 4.83
N GLN A 227 -17.49 -0.77 4.66
CA GLN A 227 -16.96 -2.02 5.20
C GLN A 227 -15.62 -2.36 4.56
N ARG A 228 -15.52 -2.29 3.23
CA ARG A 228 -14.26 -2.53 2.50
C ARG A 228 -13.17 -1.54 2.90
N TYR A 229 -13.50 -0.27 3.03
CA TYR A 229 -12.56 0.76 3.48
C TYR A 229 -11.98 0.44 4.87
N ARG A 230 -12.83 0.00 5.82
CA ARG A 230 -12.40 -0.40 7.17
C ARG A 230 -11.51 -1.65 7.15
N VAL A 231 -11.88 -2.66 6.38
CA VAL A 231 -11.06 -3.87 6.21
C VAL A 231 -9.68 -3.53 5.65
N LEU A 232 -9.60 -2.62 4.68
CA LEU A 232 -8.32 -2.15 4.15
C LEU A 232 -7.53 -1.31 5.16
N ALA A 233 -8.21 -0.54 6.02
CA ALA A 233 -7.56 0.21 7.09
C ALA A 233 -6.91 -0.73 8.11
N ASP A 234 -7.64 -1.77 8.54
CA ASP A 234 -7.11 -2.81 9.42
C ASP A 234 -5.95 -3.55 8.76
N ALA A 235 -6.05 -3.85 7.46
CA ALA A 235 -4.99 -4.51 6.70
C ALA A 235 -3.71 -3.67 6.67
N LEU A 236 -3.83 -2.36 6.40
CA LEU A 236 -2.70 -1.43 6.41
C LEU A 236 -2.08 -1.30 7.80
N ALA A 237 -2.90 -1.21 8.85
CA ALA A 237 -2.40 -1.18 10.22
C ALA A 237 -1.67 -2.49 10.60
N GLY A 238 -2.18 -3.65 10.16
CA GLY A 238 -1.51 -4.93 10.33
C GLY A 238 -0.18 -5.03 9.58
N VAL A 239 -0.12 -4.50 8.34
CA VAL A 239 1.13 -4.43 7.54
C VAL A 239 2.15 -3.51 8.19
N ASP A 240 1.76 -2.33 8.66
CA ASP A 240 2.64 -1.39 9.37
C ASP A 240 3.16 -1.97 10.69
N ALA A 241 2.30 -2.62 11.48
CA ALA A 241 2.73 -3.30 12.70
C ALA A 241 3.74 -4.41 12.41
N ALA A 242 3.47 -5.26 11.41
CA ALA A 242 4.41 -6.29 11.00
C ALA A 242 5.73 -5.70 10.51
N ALA A 243 5.70 -4.64 9.68
CA ALA A 243 6.92 -3.98 9.20
C ALA A 243 7.79 -3.48 10.36
N LYS A 244 7.21 -2.84 11.37
CA LYS A 244 7.92 -2.39 12.58
C LYS A 244 8.52 -3.55 13.37
N THR A 245 7.79 -4.64 13.50
CA THR A 245 8.30 -5.86 14.14
C THR A 245 9.49 -6.42 13.37
N LEU A 246 9.41 -6.47 12.03
CA LEU A 246 10.51 -6.95 11.20
C LEU A 246 11.73 -6.02 11.27
N GLU A 247 11.53 -4.69 11.24
CA GLU A 247 12.58 -3.69 11.44
C GLU A 247 13.28 -3.84 12.80
N ALA A 248 12.52 -4.12 13.88
CA ALA A 248 13.09 -4.34 15.19
C ALA A 248 13.94 -5.63 15.28
N LEU A 249 13.60 -6.65 14.49
CA LEU A 249 14.29 -7.96 14.49
C LEU A 249 15.50 -8.00 13.55
N TRP A 250 15.42 -7.33 12.40
CA TRP A 250 16.45 -7.30 11.36
C TRP A 250 17.32 -6.04 11.35
N GLY A 251 16.87 -4.95 11.99
CA GLY A 251 17.49 -3.64 11.83
C GLY A 251 17.40 -3.14 10.38
N ASP A 252 18.45 -2.47 9.92
CA ASP A 252 18.50 -1.82 8.60
C ASP A 252 18.40 -2.81 7.40
N ALA A 253 18.57 -4.11 7.64
CA ALA A 253 18.50 -5.15 6.61
C ALA A 253 17.07 -5.72 6.42
N ALA A 254 16.07 -5.18 7.12
CA ALA A 254 14.72 -5.70 7.09
C ALA A 254 14.12 -5.71 5.66
N PRO A 255 13.53 -6.82 5.21
CA PRO A 255 12.81 -6.85 3.94
C PRO A 255 11.57 -5.97 3.99
N SER A 256 11.32 -5.22 2.92
CA SER A 256 10.20 -4.28 2.82
C SER A 256 8.86 -4.97 2.56
N LEU A 257 7.78 -4.36 3.09
CA LEU A 257 6.38 -4.68 2.80
C LEU A 257 5.66 -3.56 2.00
N ASN A 258 6.42 -2.63 1.41
CA ASN A 258 5.89 -1.41 0.80
C ASN A 258 5.05 -1.67 -0.46
N SER A 259 5.32 -2.74 -1.21
CA SER A 259 4.54 -3.04 -2.42
C SER A 259 3.14 -3.54 -2.07
N LEU A 260 3.04 -4.34 -1.00
CA LEU A 260 1.75 -4.76 -0.44
C LEU A 260 1.00 -3.56 0.13
N ALA A 261 1.64 -2.76 0.99
CA ALA A 261 1.04 -1.55 1.55
C ALA A 261 0.55 -0.60 0.46
N GLY A 262 1.40 -0.31 -0.53
CA GLY A 262 1.07 0.61 -1.62
C GLY A 262 -0.08 0.14 -2.51
N LEU A 263 -0.27 -1.17 -2.71
CA LEU A 263 -1.46 -1.69 -3.41
C LEU A 263 -2.73 -1.47 -2.58
N LEU A 264 -2.69 -1.78 -1.28
CA LEU A 264 -3.83 -1.62 -0.38
C LEU A 264 -4.22 -0.13 -0.22
N GLU A 265 -3.25 0.76 -0.12
CA GLU A 265 -3.45 2.22 -0.09
C GLU A 265 -4.14 2.73 -1.37
N GLN A 266 -3.71 2.26 -2.54
CA GLN A 266 -4.32 2.66 -3.82
C GLN A 266 -5.80 2.23 -3.89
N ILE A 267 -6.10 1.00 -3.50
CA ILE A 267 -7.48 0.49 -3.46
C ILE A 267 -8.29 1.28 -2.42
N GLN A 268 -7.74 1.52 -1.23
CA GLN A 268 -8.41 2.27 -0.17
C GLN A 268 -8.70 3.71 -0.59
N ALA A 269 -7.75 4.37 -1.27
CA ALA A 269 -7.91 5.74 -1.77
C ALA A 269 -9.01 5.85 -2.83
N LEU A 270 -9.16 4.84 -3.71
CA LEU A 270 -10.28 4.77 -4.66
C LEU A 270 -11.63 4.74 -3.92
N LEU A 271 -11.75 3.87 -2.90
CA LEU A 271 -12.96 3.77 -2.10
C LEU A 271 -13.23 5.04 -1.28
N ALA A 272 -12.18 5.66 -0.73
CA ALA A 272 -12.27 6.93 -0.01
C ALA A 272 -12.81 8.05 -0.90
N GLY A 273 -12.31 8.14 -2.14
CA GLY A 273 -12.79 9.10 -3.14
C GLY A 273 -14.26 8.88 -3.49
N GLU A 274 -14.70 7.63 -3.66
CA GLU A 274 -16.10 7.30 -3.93
C GLU A 274 -17.01 7.62 -2.73
N LEU A 275 -16.57 7.34 -1.51
CA LEU A 275 -17.29 7.70 -0.28
C LEU A 275 -17.40 9.23 -0.10
N TYR A 276 -16.33 9.96 -0.42
CA TYR A 276 -16.32 11.43 -0.37
C TYR A 276 -17.32 12.04 -1.35
N LYS A 277 -17.40 11.54 -2.60
CA LYS A 277 -18.40 11.96 -3.60
C LYS A 277 -19.84 11.79 -3.10
N ARG A 278 -20.08 10.81 -2.22
CA ARG A 278 -21.39 10.53 -1.61
C ARG A 278 -21.66 11.34 -0.34
N GLY A 279 -20.78 12.27 0.02
CA GLY A 279 -20.90 13.09 1.22
C GLY A 279 -20.52 12.37 2.51
N VAL A 280 -20.00 11.14 2.44
CA VAL A 280 -19.52 10.44 3.64
C VAL A 280 -18.19 11.04 4.05
N ARG A 281 -18.12 11.51 5.30
CA ARG A 281 -16.88 11.92 5.94
C ARG A 281 -16.32 10.74 6.71
N LEU A 282 -15.21 10.21 6.23
CA LEU A 282 -14.47 9.18 6.95
C LEU A 282 -13.84 9.89 8.15
N ASN A 283 -14.31 9.55 9.35
CA ASN A 283 -13.72 10.10 10.56
C ASN A 283 -12.25 9.68 10.60
N ALA A 284 -11.43 10.67 10.31
CA ALA A 284 -9.99 10.65 10.47
C ALA A 284 -9.62 10.63 11.96
N ALA A 285 -9.98 9.57 12.69
CA ALA A 285 -9.27 9.22 13.91
C ALA A 285 -7.90 8.58 13.59
N ALA A 286 -7.21 9.14 12.57
CA ALA A 286 -5.79 8.99 12.23
C ALA A 286 -5.38 9.91 11.05
N THR A 287 -6.10 11.02 10.79
CA THR A 287 -5.61 12.09 9.87
C THR A 287 -5.54 13.45 10.57
N GLN A 288 -5.73 13.49 11.89
CA GLN A 288 -5.34 14.63 12.73
C GLN A 288 -4.06 14.32 13.51
N ALA A 289 -2.96 14.20 12.75
CA ALA A 289 -1.62 14.58 13.20
C ALA A 289 -0.98 15.64 12.27
N ALA A 290 -1.78 16.29 11.41
CA ALA A 290 -1.32 17.38 10.55
C ALA A 290 -2.35 18.52 10.37
N ALA A 291 -3.35 18.62 11.25
CA ALA A 291 -4.29 19.75 11.25
C ALA A 291 -4.91 19.94 12.64
N GLY A 292 -4.12 20.46 13.57
CA GLY A 292 -4.59 20.91 14.88
C GLY A 292 -4.04 22.30 15.18
N GLY A 293 -4.88 23.32 15.04
CA GLY A 293 -4.62 24.66 15.59
C GLY A 293 -4.98 25.84 14.71
N ALA A 294 -6.22 25.96 14.23
CA ALA A 294 -6.76 27.25 13.81
C ALA A 294 -8.28 27.28 14.00
N GLY A 295 -8.74 28.05 14.99
CA GLY A 295 -10.15 28.28 15.25
C GLY A 295 -10.39 28.89 16.63
N GLY A 296 -10.17 30.20 16.74
CA GLY A 296 -10.46 31.01 17.92
C GLY A 296 -10.19 32.48 17.58
N ASP A 297 -11.23 33.12 17.05
CA ASP A 297 -11.34 34.54 16.70
C ASP A 297 -10.84 35.47 17.83
N ASP A 298 -10.21 36.59 17.50
CA ASP A 298 -10.93 37.88 17.43
C ASP A 298 -10.01 39.05 17.00
N ALA A 299 -10.67 40.12 16.57
CA ALA A 299 -10.18 41.23 15.77
C ALA A 299 -9.12 42.18 16.38
N ALA A 300 -8.32 42.75 15.45
CA ALA A 300 -7.58 44.03 15.46
C ALA A 300 -6.50 44.28 16.55
N PRO A 301 -5.34 44.85 16.16
CA PRO A 301 -5.20 46.33 16.12
C PRO A 301 -4.49 46.81 14.83
N ALA A 302 -4.86 47.95 14.25
CA ALA A 302 -4.46 49.32 14.65
C ALA A 302 -2.93 49.50 14.72
N SER A 303 -2.45 50.25 13.74
CA SER A 303 -1.12 50.84 13.61
C SER A 303 -0.68 51.62 14.85
N THR A 304 0.55 51.39 15.29
CA THR A 304 1.42 52.44 15.82
C THR A 304 2.87 52.09 15.52
N ASP A 305 3.50 53.03 14.82
CA ASP A 305 4.93 53.16 14.59
C ASP A 305 5.74 53.11 15.89
N SER A 306 6.90 52.48 15.80
CA SER A 306 8.10 53.00 16.43
C SER A 306 9.30 52.56 15.61
N ASP A 307 9.84 53.53 14.88
CA ASP A 307 11.16 53.55 14.27
C ASP A 307 12.23 53.02 15.25
N ASP A 308 13.07 52.10 14.75
CA ASP A 308 14.50 52.24 14.97
C ASP A 308 15.25 51.81 13.71
N ALA A 309 16.09 52.73 13.24
CA ALA A 309 16.78 52.70 11.97
C ALA A 309 18.09 51.90 12.07
N GLY A 310 18.36 51.09 11.05
CA GLY A 310 19.63 50.39 10.91
C GLY A 310 19.75 49.73 9.55
N ASP A 311 20.05 50.54 8.53
CA ASP A 311 20.50 50.09 7.22
C ASP A 311 21.86 49.37 7.35
N GLY A 312 22.00 48.22 6.70
CA GLY A 312 23.28 47.51 6.61
C GLY A 312 23.22 45.99 6.52
N ARG A 313 23.23 45.48 5.28
CA ARG A 313 23.94 44.26 4.84
C ARG A 313 23.57 42.90 5.48
N GLY A 314 22.89 42.09 4.69
CA GLY A 314 23.44 40.78 4.27
C GLY A 314 23.54 39.68 5.31
N GLY A 315 22.46 38.90 5.42
CA GLY A 315 22.47 37.44 5.46
C GLY A 315 23.52 36.72 6.31
N ASP A 316 23.19 36.43 7.57
CA ASP A 316 23.56 35.15 8.22
C ASP A 316 22.75 34.83 9.49
N GLY A 317 21.59 35.46 9.68
CA GLY A 317 20.71 35.16 10.81
C GLY A 317 19.80 33.95 10.53
N PRO A 318 19.35 33.21 11.55
CA PRO A 318 18.35 32.15 11.40
C PRO A 318 17.09 32.66 10.68
N ILE A 319 16.43 31.79 9.92
CA ILE A 319 15.20 32.11 9.19
C ILE A 319 14.10 32.48 10.20
N ARG A 320 13.61 33.72 10.14
CA ARG A 320 12.74 34.27 11.20
C ARG A 320 11.25 33.99 10.97
N ASN A 321 10.84 33.89 9.71
CA ASN A 321 9.44 33.65 9.33
C ASN A 321 9.33 33.14 7.88
N ARG A 322 8.13 32.73 7.49
CA ARG A 322 7.82 32.19 6.16
C ARG A 322 8.22 33.14 5.03
N ALA A 323 7.92 34.43 5.17
CA ALA A 323 8.26 35.44 4.16
C ALA A 323 9.79 35.62 4.00
N ASP A 324 10.55 35.55 5.11
CA ASP A 324 12.01 35.56 5.09
C ASP A 324 12.59 34.32 4.38
N ALA A 325 12.00 33.15 4.60
CA ALA A 325 12.41 31.91 3.94
C ALA A 325 12.26 32.00 2.41
N TYR A 326 11.09 32.44 1.91
CA TYR A 326 10.84 32.56 0.48
C TYR A 326 11.67 33.66 -0.17
N ARG A 327 11.94 34.77 0.53
CA ARG A 327 12.84 35.82 0.04
C ARG A 327 14.27 35.29 -0.15
N ARG A 328 14.76 34.47 0.77
CA ARG A 328 16.08 33.83 0.67
C ARG A 328 16.12 32.77 -0.43
N LEU A 329 15.06 31.98 -0.59
CA LEU A 329 14.94 31.05 -1.71
C LEU A 329 15.02 31.76 -3.07
N ALA A 330 14.35 32.90 -3.22
CA ALA A 330 14.44 33.72 -4.43
C ALA A 330 15.86 34.23 -4.67
N LEU A 331 16.54 34.76 -3.63
CA LEU A 331 17.94 35.20 -3.74
C LEU A 331 18.90 34.07 -4.15
N ILE A 332 18.72 32.88 -3.59
CA ILE A 332 19.53 31.70 -3.94
C ILE A 332 19.26 31.29 -5.39
N ALA A 333 18.00 31.29 -5.82
CA ALA A 333 17.64 30.96 -7.18
C ALA A 333 18.26 31.93 -8.19
N ASP A 334 18.18 33.24 -7.92
CA ASP A 334 18.77 34.27 -8.80
C ASP A 334 20.30 34.17 -8.85
N TYR A 335 20.94 33.87 -7.70
CA TYR A 335 22.39 33.65 -7.64
C TYR A 335 22.81 32.41 -8.45
N LEU A 336 22.10 31.29 -8.30
CA LEU A 336 22.39 30.05 -9.03
C LEU A 336 22.07 30.19 -10.54
N ALA A 337 21.06 30.98 -10.91
CA ALA A 337 20.77 31.26 -12.32
C ALA A 337 21.91 32.02 -13.02
N ALA A 338 22.59 32.92 -12.30
CA ALA A 338 23.76 33.64 -12.82
C ALA A 338 25.01 32.74 -12.89
N LEU A 339 25.15 31.76 -11.99
CA LEU A 339 26.30 30.87 -11.91
C LEU A 339 26.20 29.69 -12.89
N GLU A 340 25.01 29.11 -13.03
CA GLU A 340 24.75 27.91 -13.83
C GLU A 340 23.48 28.10 -14.71
N PRO A 341 23.58 28.85 -15.83
CA PRO A 341 22.43 29.19 -16.68
C PRO A 341 21.70 27.99 -17.31
N HIS A 342 22.38 26.84 -17.37
CA HIS A 342 21.86 25.59 -17.93
C HIS A 342 21.43 24.58 -16.85
N SER A 343 21.54 24.94 -15.57
CA SER A 343 21.10 24.09 -14.47
C SER A 343 19.57 24.17 -14.34
N PRO A 344 18.89 23.04 -14.09
CA PRO A 344 17.45 23.05 -13.80
C PRO A 344 17.14 23.53 -12.37
N VAL A 345 18.15 23.59 -11.49
CA VAL A 345 18.00 23.90 -10.07
C VAL A 345 17.45 25.31 -9.79
N PRO A 346 17.95 26.39 -10.42
CA PRO A 346 17.42 27.74 -10.20
C PRO A 346 15.92 27.86 -10.49
N TYR A 347 15.48 27.25 -11.58
CA TYR A 347 14.08 27.26 -12.00
C TYR A 347 13.19 26.45 -11.05
N LEU A 348 13.67 25.30 -10.54
CA LEU A 348 12.94 24.52 -9.53
C LEU A 348 12.77 25.29 -8.22
N LEU A 349 13.78 26.07 -7.81
CA LEU A 349 13.70 26.90 -6.60
C LEU A 349 12.71 28.06 -6.76
N GLN A 350 12.67 28.70 -7.94
CA GLN A 350 11.66 29.71 -8.26
C GLN A 350 10.25 29.11 -8.23
N ARG A 351 10.07 27.93 -8.83
CA ARG A 351 8.78 27.23 -8.86
C ARG A 351 8.30 26.78 -7.48
N ALA A 352 9.21 26.32 -6.62
CA ALA A 352 8.91 26.02 -5.23
C ALA A 352 8.47 27.27 -4.44
N GLY A 353 9.01 28.45 -4.79
CA GLY A 353 8.56 29.73 -4.26
C GLY A 353 7.14 30.09 -4.68
N GLU A 354 6.79 29.89 -5.95
CA GLU A 354 5.44 30.13 -6.48
C GLU A 354 4.39 29.22 -5.84
N TRP A 355 4.67 27.91 -5.75
CA TRP A 355 3.80 26.95 -5.07
C TRP A 355 3.64 27.24 -3.58
N GLY A 356 4.70 27.78 -2.98
CA GLY A 356 4.68 28.25 -1.60
C GLY A 356 3.69 29.38 -1.33
N ASN A 357 3.26 30.12 -2.37
CA ASN A 357 2.30 31.20 -2.26
C ASN A 357 0.86 30.79 -2.66
N MET A 358 0.66 29.60 -3.20
CA MET A 358 -0.66 29.07 -3.58
C MET A 358 -1.38 28.47 -2.37
N ASN A 359 -2.72 28.52 -2.40
CA ASN A 359 -3.50 27.74 -1.44
C ASN A 359 -3.54 26.24 -1.84
N THR A 360 -3.94 25.36 -0.91
CA THR A 360 -3.90 23.91 -1.12
C THR A 360 -4.74 23.46 -2.32
N ALA A 361 -5.84 24.14 -2.63
CA ALA A 361 -6.70 23.81 -3.77
C ALA A 361 -6.06 24.23 -5.10
N GLU A 362 -5.40 25.39 -5.14
CA GLU A 362 -4.64 25.88 -6.31
C GLU A 362 -3.43 24.98 -6.60
N LEU A 363 -2.68 24.60 -5.56
CA LEU A 363 -1.55 23.69 -5.70
C LEU A 363 -1.99 22.29 -6.16
N TYR A 364 -3.10 21.77 -5.62
CA TYR A 364 -3.67 20.49 -6.04
C TYR A 364 -4.13 20.53 -7.50
N HIS A 365 -4.80 21.62 -7.90
CA HIS A 365 -5.20 21.82 -9.29
C HIS A 365 -3.97 21.88 -10.21
N GLU A 366 -2.93 22.63 -9.84
CA GLU A 366 -1.73 22.72 -10.67
C GLU A 366 -0.97 21.38 -10.75
N MET A 367 -0.78 20.67 -9.64
CA MET A 367 -0.05 19.39 -9.63
C MET A 367 -0.81 18.23 -10.31
N PHE A 368 -2.13 18.15 -10.13
CA PHE A 368 -2.90 17.00 -10.64
C PHE A 368 -3.58 17.26 -11.98
N VAL A 369 -4.02 18.50 -12.25
CA VAL A 369 -4.70 18.83 -13.51
C VAL A 369 -3.69 19.23 -14.59
N ARG A 370 -2.65 20.00 -14.24
CA ARG A 370 -1.65 20.45 -15.22
C ARG A 370 -0.51 19.45 -15.44
N PHE A 371 -0.04 18.80 -14.37
CA PHE A 371 1.06 17.83 -14.43
C PHE A 371 0.59 16.36 -14.28
N GLY A 372 -0.72 16.11 -14.28
CA GLY A 372 -1.27 14.75 -14.31
C GLY A 372 -0.89 13.87 -13.10
N GLY A 373 -0.49 14.47 -11.97
CA GLY A 373 -0.03 13.76 -10.77
C GLY A 373 1.41 13.24 -10.85
N ASN A 374 2.15 13.53 -11.94
CA ASN A 374 3.56 13.18 -12.10
C ASN A 374 4.38 14.46 -12.31
N LEU A 375 5.39 14.69 -11.48
CA LEU A 375 6.30 15.82 -11.64
C LEU A 375 7.45 15.46 -12.60
N ASN A 376 7.25 15.68 -13.89
CA ASN A 376 8.33 15.60 -14.86
C ASN A 376 9.14 16.91 -14.83
N ILE A 377 10.44 16.82 -14.54
CA ILE A 377 11.33 17.98 -14.46
C ILE A 377 11.29 18.85 -15.73
N PHE A 378 11.13 18.25 -16.91
CA PHE A 378 11.06 19.00 -18.17
C PHE A 378 9.72 19.75 -18.36
N GLU A 379 8.62 19.20 -17.83
CA GLU A 379 7.31 19.85 -17.84
C GLU A 379 7.27 21.01 -16.84
N VAL A 380 7.89 20.82 -15.66
CA VAL A 380 8.02 21.85 -14.63
C VAL A 380 8.87 23.03 -15.12
N LEU A 381 9.86 22.77 -15.97
CA LEU A 381 10.72 23.78 -16.59
C LEU A 381 10.11 24.44 -17.85
N GLY A 382 8.91 24.03 -18.27
CA GLY A 382 8.24 24.58 -19.45
C GLY A 382 8.92 24.26 -20.78
N VAL A 383 9.77 23.24 -20.83
CA VAL A 383 10.48 22.84 -22.06
C VAL A 383 9.69 21.72 -22.73
N GLU A 384 8.93 22.06 -23.78
CA GLU A 384 8.28 21.08 -24.64
C GLU A 384 9.32 20.11 -25.21
N SER A 385 9.20 18.83 -24.87
CA SER A 385 9.99 17.78 -25.52
C SER A 385 9.41 17.58 -26.92
N ALA A 386 10.04 18.20 -27.94
CA ALA A 386 9.67 17.93 -29.32
C ALA A 386 9.80 16.42 -29.61
N PRO A 387 8.80 15.77 -30.24
CA PRO A 387 8.92 14.37 -30.60
C PRO A 387 10.04 14.24 -31.65
N HIS A 388 11.06 13.42 -31.35
CA HIS A 388 12.01 12.97 -32.36
C HIS A 388 11.31 12.01 -33.32
N GLY A 389 10.60 12.60 -34.28
CA GLY A 389 10.11 11.97 -35.49
C GLY A 389 11.15 12.02 -36.59
N ALA A 390 11.34 10.84 -37.20
CA ALA A 390 12.10 10.53 -38.40
C ALA A 390 12.24 11.62 -39.48
N ALA A 391 13.44 11.69 -40.06
CA ALA A 391 13.73 12.10 -41.45
C ALA A 391 15.13 11.53 -41.80
N SER A 392 15.23 10.41 -42.51
CA SER A 392 15.21 10.26 -43.98
C SER A 392 16.60 10.44 -44.64
N SER A 393 17.29 9.32 -44.90
CA SER A 393 17.87 8.89 -46.20
C SER A 393 18.83 7.73 -45.99
#